data_AF-A0A7C1ZG14-F1
#
_entry.id   AF-A0A7C1ZG14-F1
#
_cell.length_a   1.000
_cell.length_b   1.000
_cell.length_c   1.000
_cell.angle_alpha   90.00
_cell.angle_beta   90.00
_cell.angle_gamma   90.00
#
_symmetry.space_group_name_H-M   'P 1'
#
loop_
_entity.id
_entity.type
_entity.pdbx_description
1 polymer ?
#
loop_
_entity_poly.entity_id
_entity_poly.type
_entity_poly.pdbx_seq_one_letter_code
_entity_poly.pdbx_strand_id
1 'polypeptide(L)'
;MLTESSDSAAVVKRYLADWPELQGTGPLFISMRWGQEHKMMPLGVQGVDGIVKKAARRAGIDRALAHPHIMRHTMASLMTNNGAPGRIIQILGGWSDVRMLEIYTDHLIEELQRAHWRWGPLAKIQVPQVPPGEKGGATQLRLPGL
;
A
#
# COMPACT_ATOMS: atom_id res chain seq x y z
N MET A 1 11.72 17.22 13.90
CA MET A 1 12.29 17.88 12.70
C MET A 1 11.89 17.09 11.45
N LEU A 2 10.59 17.04 11.15
CA LEU A 2 10.01 16.43 9.94
C LEU A 2 8.99 17.43 9.38
N THR A 3 9.42 18.66 9.19
CA THR A 3 8.59 19.75 8.67
C THR A 3 9.07 20.03 7.27
N GLU A 4 8.53 19.30 6.31
CA GLU A 4 8.21 19.71 4.93
C GLU A 4 7.49 18.51 4.33
N SER A 5 6.19 18.40 4.61
CA SER A 5 5.33 17.47 3.87
C SER A 5 5.46 17.85 2.39
N SER A 6 6.14 17.02 1.62
CA SER A 6 6.34 17.21 0.20
C SER A 6 4.98 17.06 -0.49
N ASP A 7 4.30 18.18 -0.70
CA ASP A 7 3.05 18.21 -1.45
C ASP A 7 3.36 17.89 -2.92
N SER A 8 3.17 16.62 -3.28
CA SER A 8 3.33 16.13 -4.65
C SER A 8 2.46 16.91 -5.64
N ALA A 9 1.28 17.38 -5.22
CA ALA A 9 0.42 18.20 -6.08
C ALA A 9 1.03 19.59 -6.32
N ALA A 10 1.64 20.21 -5.31
CA ALA A 10 2.35 21.47 -5.48
C ALA A 10 3.54 21.35 -6.46
N VAL A 11 4.29 20.24 -6.37
CA VAL A 11 5.41 19.98 -7.30
C VAL A 11 4.92 19.78 -8.73
N VAL A 12 3.85 19.01 -8.94
CA VAL A 12 3.25 18.83 -10.28
C VAL A 12 2.69 20.13 -10.83
N LYS A 13 2.03 20.95 -10.00
CA LYS A 13 1.55 22.28 -10.40
C LYS A 13 2.69 23.18 -10.87
N ARG A 14 3.81 23.20 -10.12
CA ARG A 14 4.99 23.96 -10.51
C ARG A 14 5.57 23.47 -11.84
N TYR A 15 5.68 22.16 -12.01
CA TYR A 15 6.11 21.58 -13.28
C TYR A 15 5.20 22.01 -14.45
N LEU A 16 3.88 21.98 -14.28
CA LEU A 16 2.94 22.41 -15.32
C LEU A 16 2.97 23.92 -15.59
N ALA A 17 3.44 24.74 -14.64
CA ALA A 17 3.63 26.17 -14.86
C ALA A 17 4.83 26.46 -15.77
N ASP A 18 5.87 25.63 -15.71
CA ASP A 18 7.04 25.70 -16.60
C ASP A 18 6.72 25.19 -18.02
N TRP A 19 5.65 24.39 -18.18
CA TRP A 19 5.22 23.79 -19.44
C TRP A 19 3.70 23.97 -19.68
N PRO A 20 3.22 25.20 -19.92
CA PRO A 20 1.79 25.48 -20.11
C PRO A 20 1.14 24.66 -21.23
N GLU A 21 1.90 24.30 -22.26
CA GLU A 21 1.47 23.49 -23.40
C GLU A 21 1.08 22.05 -23.02
N LEU A 22 1.50 21.55 -21.86
CA LEU A 22 1.11 20.24 -21.35
C LEU A 22 -0.25 20.26 -20.61
N GLN A 23 -0.83 21.45 -20.41
CA GLN A 23 -2.13 21.60 -19.78
C GLN A 23 -3.25 21.34 -20.81
N GLY A 24 -3.90 20.19 -20.72
CA GLY A 24 -5.17 19.93 -21.41
C GLY A 24 -5.18 18.74 -22.36
N THR A 25 -4.08 18.43 -23.05
CA THR A 25 -3.97 17.23 -23.91
C THR A 25 -2.52 16.86 -24.19
N GLY A 26 -2.05 15.73 -23.67
CA GLY A 26 -0.69 15.22 -23.91
C GLY A 26 -0.15 14.36 -22.77
N PRO A 27 1.06 13.77 -22.92
CA PRO A 27 1.74 13.10 -21.82
C PRO A 27 2.11 14.10 -20.72
N LEU A 28 1.72 13.80 -19.47
CA LEU A 28 2.00 14.67 -18.32
C LEU A 28 3.50 14.90 -18.12
N PHE A 29 4.32 13.87 -18.27
CA PHE A 29 5.77 13.97 -18.16
C PHE A 29 6.43 13.73 -19.51
N ILE A 30 7.34 14.61 -19.88
CA ILE A 30 8.07 14.56 -21.15
C ILE A 30 9.56 14.26 -20.96
N SER A 31 10.16 13.65 -21.96
CA SER A 31 11.61 13.48 -22.08
C SER A 31 12.17 14.58 -22.98
N MET A 32 13.16 15.33 -22.48
CA MET A 32 13.90 16.31 -23.28
C MET A 32 15.14 15.64 -23.88
N ARG A 33 15.19 15.50 -25.21
CA ARG A 33 16.40 15.14 -25.95
C ARG A 33 16.97 16.38 -26.63
N TRP A 34 18.08 16.87 -26.10
CA TRP A 34 18.82 17.99 -26.70
C TRP A 34 19.45 17.54 -28.03
N GLY A 35 19.15 18.21 -29.15
CA GLY A 35 19.80 17.99 -30.46
C GLY A 35 18.99 17.25 -31.54
N GLN A 36 17.79 16.79 -31.23
CA GLN A 36 16.77 16.50 -32.24
C GLN A 36 15.74 17.63 -32.11
N GLU A 37 15.19 18.14 -33.23
CA GLU A 37 14.11 19.14 -33.21
C GLU A 37 13.16 18.88 -32.04
N HIS A 38 12.78 19.92 -31.30
CA HIS A 38 12.01 19.97 -30.04
C HIS A 38 10.82 18.99 -29.96
N LYS A 39 11.07 17.69 -30.00
CA LYS A 39 10.04 16.67 -30.05
C LYS A 39 9.80 16.24 -28.62
N MET A 40 8.73 16.81 -28.06
CA MET A 40 8.20 16.43 -26.77
C MET A 40 7.74 14.97 -26.84
N MET A 41 8.58 14.07 -26.34
CA MET A 41 8.26 12.65 -26.26
C MET A 41 7.76 12.31 -24.85
N PRO A 42 6.80 11.37 -24.71
CA PRO A 42 6.44 10.86 -23.40
C PRO A 42 7.66 10.33 -22.64
N LEU A 43 7.70 10.58 -21.34
CA LEU A 43 8.74 10.03 -20.47
C LEU A 43 8.63 8.50 -20.42
N GLY A 44 9.62 7.80 -20.97
CA GLY A 44 9.70 6.35 -20.92
C GLY A 44 10.18 5.80 -19.58
N VAL A 45 9.94 4.51 -19.33
CA VAL A 45 10.31 3.79 -18.09
C VAL A 45 11.80 3.93 -17.74
N GLN A 46 12.68 3.80 -18.72
CA GLN A 46 14.12 3.97 -18.51
C GLN A 46 14.50 5.41 -18.13
N GLY A 47 13.75 6.40 -18.64
CA GLY A 47 13.92 7.80 -18.27
C GLY A 47 13.55 8.04 -16.81
N VAL A 48 12.44 7.44 -16.35
CA VAL A 48 12.04 7.46 -14.94
C VAL A 48 13.12 6.84 -14.05
N ASP A 49 13.63 5.66 -14.38
CA ASP A 49 14.70 4.99 -13.61
C ASP A 49 15.97 5.87 -13.53
N GLY A 50 16.37 6.50 -14.63
CA GLY A 50 17.49 7.44 -14.65
C GLY A 50 17.28 8.66 -13.75
N ILE A 51 16.06 9.23 -13.74
CA ILE A 51 15.70 10.36 -12.86
C ILE A 51 15.77 9.93 -11.39
N VAL A 52 15.20 8.77 -11.04
CA VAL A 52 15.22 8.21 -9.68
C VAL A 52 16.66 8.00 -9.20
N LYS A 53 17.51 7.35 -10.00
CA LYS A 53 18.93 7.15 -9.66
C LYS A 53 19.71 8.46 -9.52
N LYS A 54 19.39 9.47 -10.33
CA LYS A 54 19.99 10.81 -10.22
C LYS A 54 19.56 11.49 -8.91
N ALA A 55 18.29 11.39 -8.54
CA ALA A 55 17.78 11.90 -7.28
C ALA A 55 18.40 11.18 -6.07
N ALA A 56 18.49 9.85 -6.10
CA ALA A 56 19.13 9.05 -5.06
C ALA A 56 20.59 9.43 -4.84
N ARG A 57 21.37 9.60 -5.92
CA ARG A 57 22.75 10.11 -5.79
C ARG A 57 22.81 11.46 -5.06
N ARG A 58 21.91 12.38 -5.39
CA ARG A 58 21.86 13.71 -4.74
C ARG A 58 21.51 13.61 -3.26
N ALA A 59 20.71 12.62 -2.89
CA ALA A 59 20.31 12.33 -1.52
C ALA A 59 21.31 11.45 -0.75
N GLY A 60 22.41 11.01 -1.37
CA GLY A 60 23.38 10.09 -0.75
C GLY A 60 22.87 8.65 -0.60
N ILE A 61 21.82 8.27 -1.32
CA ILE A 61 21.25 6.91 -1.31
C ILE A 61 21.95 6.06 -2.38
N ASP A 62 22.22 4.80 -2.04
CA ASP A 62 22.79 3.84 -2.98
C ASP A 62 21.89 3.69 -4.23
N ARG A 63 22.52 3.85 -5.40
CA ARG A 63 21.87 3.74 -6.71
C ARG A 63 21.35 2.34 -6.99
N ALA A 64 21.97 1.31 -6.42
CA ALA A 64 21.52 -0.07 -6.54
C ALA A 64 20.17 -0.30 -5.83
N LEU A 65 19.84 0.54 -4.84
CA LEU A 65 18.59 0.47 -4.08
C LEU A 65 17.53 1.43 -4.65
N ALA A 66 17.92 2.37 -5.50
CA ALA A 66 17.08 3.44 -5.99
C ALA A 66 16.40 3.08 -7.32
N HIS A 67 15.34 2.27 -7.23
CA HIS A 67 14.52 1.87 -8.37
C HIS A 67 13.03 2.18 -8.13
N PRO A 68 12.25 2.46 -9.19
CA PRO A 68 10.81 2.73 -9.07
C PRO A 68 10.03 1.63 -8.33
N HIS A 69 10.41 0.37 -8.52
CA HIS A 69 9.80 -0.75 -7.82
C HIS A 69 10.04 -0.69 -6.31
N ILE A 70 11.28 -0.41 -5.89
CA ILE A 70 11.63 -0.33 -4.47
C ILE A 70 10.92 0.85 -3.82
N MET A 71 10.83 2.00 -4.49
CA MET A 71 10.06 3.15 -4.01
C MET A 71 8.58 2.80 -3.78
N ARG A 72 7.96 2.01 -4.68
CA ARG A 72 6.58 1.53 -4.52
C ARG A 72 6.45 0.60 -3.31
N HIS A 73 7.41 -0.28 -3.07
CA HIS A 73 7.43 -1.13 -1.88
C HIS A 73 7.57 -0.30 -0.61
N THR A 74 8.50 0.65 -0.57
CA THR A 74 8.66 1.55 0.59
C THR A 74 7.38 2.34 0.86
N MET A 75 6.69 2.83 -0.18
CA MET A 75 5.38 3.47 -0.03
C MET A 75 4.37 2.54 0.65
N ALA A 76 4.22 1.31 0.13
CA ALA A 76 3.27 0.34 0.69
C ALA A 76 3.62 0.01 2.16
N SER A 77 4.88 -0.26 2.48
CA SER A 77 5.33 -0.52 3.85
C SER A 77 5.08 0.65 4.78
N LEU A 78 5.37 1.89 4.36
CA LEU A 78 5.11 3.08 5.17
C LEU A 78 3.62 3.28 5.43
N MET A 79 2.78 3.06 4.42
CA MET A 79 1.33 3.14 4.57
C MET A 79 0.79 2.07 5.52
N THR A 80 1.22 0.81 5.37
CA THR A 80 0.84 -0.29 6.26
C THR A 80 1.26 -0.01 7.69
N ASN A 81 2.51 0.41 7.91
CA ASN A 81 3.03 0.71 9.25
C ASN A 81 2.29 1.87 9.93
N ASN A 82 1.75 2.81 9.15
CA ASN A 82 0.93 3.91 9.64
C ASN A 82 -0.57 3.56 9.74
N GLY A 83 -0.94 2.28 9.59
CA GLY A 83 -2.32 1.81 9.77
C GLY A 83 -3.25 2.08 8.59
N ALA A 84 -2.71 2.35 7.39
CA ALA A 84 -3.55 2.50 6.20
C ALA A 84 -4.24 1.17 5.86
N PRO A 85 -5.56 1.16 5.58
CA PRO A 85 -6.25 -0.05 5.19
C PRO A 85 -5.65 -0.66 3.91
N GLY A 86 -5.49 -1.97 3.84
CA GLY A 86 -4.91 -2.65 2.68
C GLY A 86 -5.61 -2.30 1.36
N ARG A 87 -6.93 -2.08 1.38
CA ARG A 87 -7.71 -1.61 0.22
C ARG A 87 -7.24 -0.26 -0.30
N ILE A 88 -6.85 0.67 0.58
CA ILE A 88 -6.34 1.99 0.17
C ILE A 88 -4.96 1.85 -0.46
N ILE A 89 -4.11 0.98 0.09
CA ILE A 89 -2.77 0.69 -0.45
C ILE A 89 -2.87 0.06 -1.84
N GLN A 90 -3.84 -0.83 -2.07
CA GLN A 90 -4.07 -1.42 -3.41
C GLN A 90 -4.50 -0.40 -4.45
N ILE A 91 -5.48 0.45 -4.11
CA ILE A 91 -5.99 1.47 -5.03
C ILE A 91 -4.86 2.43 -5.42
N LEU A 92 -4.05 2.87 -4.44
CA LEU A 92 -2.91 3.76 -4.68
C LEU A 92 -1.72 3.06 -5.34
N GLY A 93 -1.54 1.77 -5.04
CA GLY A 93 -0.48 0.91 -5.55
C GLY A 93 -0.75 0.35 -6.95
N GLY A 94 -1.93 0.56 -7.54
CA GLY A 94 -2.25 0.17 -8.93
C GLY A 94 -1.98 -1.30 -9.26
N TRP A 95 -2.05 -2.20 -8.27
CA TRP A 95 -1.80 -3.62 -8.47
C TRP A 95 -2.96 -4.26 -9.25
N SER A 96 -2.65 -4.91 -10.38
CA SER A 96 -3.62 -5.57 -11.26
C SER A 96 -3.93 -7.02 -10.88
N ASP A 97 -3.26 -7.59 -9.88
CA ASP A 97 -3.48 -8.97 -9.44
C ASP A 97 -3.79 -9.04 -7.94
N VAL A 98 -4.86 -9.75 -7.61
CA VAL A 98 -5.50 -9.86 -6.28
C VAL A 98 -4.66 -10.69 -5.29
N ARG A 99 -3.69 -11.46 -5.79
CA ARG A 99 -2.89 -12.42 -5.00
C ARG A 99 -2.01 -11.81 -3.90
N MET A 100 -1.68 -10.51 -3.97
CA MET A 100 -0.87 -9.83 -2.95
C MET A 100 -1.65 -9.33 -1.72
N LEU A 101 -2.98 -9.52 -1.67
CA LEU A 101 -3.82 -9.09 -0.54
C LEU A 101 -4.50 -10.23 0.20
N GLU A 102 -4.62 -11.40 -0.42
CA GLU A 102 -5.17 -12.60 0.21
C GLU A 102 -4.34 -12.96 1.45
N ILE A 103 -3.01 -12.98 1.33
CA ILE A 103 -2.07 -13.26 2.44
C ILE A 103 -2.20 -12.24 3.60
N TYR A 104 -2.43 -10.96 3.29
CA TYR A 104 -2.56 -9.92 4.33
C TYR A 104 -3.95 -9.89 4.98
N THR A 105 -4.99 -10.34 4.28
CA THR A 105 -6.35 -10.44 4.83
C THR A 105 -6.47 -11.64 5.76
N ASP A 106 -5.88 -12.77 5.40
CA ASP A 106 -5.88 -13.98 6.23
C ASP A 106 -5.21 -13.72 7.58
N HIS A 107 -4.06 -13.05 7.57
CA HIS A 107 -3.38 -12.73 8.83
C HIS A 107 -4.16 -11.73 9.70
N LEU A 108 -4.86 -10.77 9.08
CA LEU A 108 -5.74 -9.84 9.80
C LEU A 108 -6.95 -10.56 10.40
N ILE A 109 -7.52 -11.54 9.68
CA ILE A 109 -8.62 -12.38 10.18
C ILE A 109 -8.17 -13.22 11.36
N GLU A 110 -6.97 -13.81 11.33
CA GLU A 110 -6.41 -14.58 12.45
C GLU A 110 -6.23 -13.73 13.71
N GLU A 111 -5.71 -12.50 13.59
CA GLU A 111 -5.56 -11.57 14.71
C GLU A 111 -6.92 -11.10 15.23
N LEU A 112 -7.88 -10.82 14.33
CA LEU A 112 -9.24 -10.42 14.72
C LEU A 112 -9.99 -11.57 15.42
N GLN A 113 -9.83 -12.81 14.94
CA GLN A 113 -10.36 -14.01 15.59
C GLN A 113 -9.72 -14.22 16.95
N ARG A 114 -8.39 -14.11 17.08
CA ARG A 114 -7.71 -14.19 18.39
C ARG A 114 -8.20 -13.13 19.36
N ALA A 115 -8.36 -11.88 18.90
CA ALA A 115 -8.87 -10.79 19.72
C ALA A 115 -10.35 -11.03 20.11
N HIS A 116 -11.19 -11.49 19.19
CA HIS A 116 -12.59 -11.83 19.47
C HIS A 116 -12.72 -13.00 20.44
N TRP A 117 -11.86 -14.02 20.35
CA TRP A 117 -11.86 -15.17 21.27
C TRP A 117 -11.38 -14.75 22.66
N ARG A 118 -10.47 -13.78 22.75
CA ARG A 118 -9.90 -13.34 24.02
C ARG A 118 -10.75 -12.30 24.75
N TRP A 119 -11.46 -11.44 24.01
CA TRP A 119 -12.17 -10.28 24.59
C TRP A 119 -13.63 -10.14 24.17
N GLY A 120 -14.11 -10.98 23.25
CA GLY A 120 -15.46 -10.91 22.72
C GLY A 120 -16.54 -11.45 23.66
N PRO A 121 -17.82 -11.23 23.34
CA PRO A 121 -18.95 -11.65 24.18
C PRO A 121 -19.00 -13.17 24.39
N LEU A 122 -18.50 -13.96 23.43
CA LEU A 122 -18.39 -15.42 23.53
C LEU A 122 -17.24 -15.89 24.43
N ALA A 123 -16.24 -15.05 24.70
CA ALA A 123 -15.12 -15.39 25.59
C ALA A 123 -15.58 -15.66 27.05
N LYS A 124 -16.75 -15.16 27.41
CA LYS A 124 -17.38 -15.36 28.73
C LYS A 124 -18.23 -16.62 28.82
N ILE A 125 -18.45 -17.31 27.70
CA ILE A 125 -19.26 -18.52 27.63
C ILE A 125 -18.33 -19.72 27.77
N GLN A 126 -18.36 -20.40 28.92
CA GLN A 126 -17.69 -21.69 29.06
C GLN A 126 -18.44 -22.73 28.21
N VAL A 127 -17.81 -23.16 27.12
CA VAL A 127 -18.28 -24.31 26.34
C VAL A 127 -17.75 -25.58 27.03
N PRO A 128 -18.63 -26.49 27.50
CA PRO A 128 -18.18 -27.76 28.07
C PRO A 128 -17.38 -28.52 27.01
N GLN A 129 -16.18 -28.97 27.36
CA GLN A 129 -15.37 -29.80 26.48
C GLN A 129 -16.02 -31.20 26.42
N VAL A 130 -16.51 -31.61 25.25
CA VAL A 130 -16.96 -33.00 25.02
C VAL A 130 -15.71 -33.85 24.82
N PRO A 131 -15.45 -34.87 25.66
CA PRO A 131 -14.27 -35.71 25.52
C PRO A 131 -14.28 -36.48 24.18
N PRO A 132 -13.10 -36.75 23.58
CA PRO A 132 -13.04 -37.44 22.29
C PRO A 132 -13.60 -38.85 22.41
N GLY A 133 -14.78 -39.10 21.83
CA GLY A 133 -15.41 -40.43 21.78
C GLY A 133 -16.91 -40.47 22.06
N GLU A 134 -17.49 -39.43 22.64
CA GLU A 134 -18.95 -39.37 22.86
C GLU A 134 -19.67 -38.78 21.65
N LYS A 135 -20.50 -39.60 20.99
CA LYS A 135 -21.43 -39.10 19.97
C LYS A 135 -22.46 -38.20 20.64
N GLY A 136 -22.50 -36.94 20.21
CA GLY A 136 -23.31 -35.87 20.81
C GLY A 136 -24.77 -36.24 21.02
N GLY A 137 -25.13 -36.51 22.28
CA GLY A 137 -26.49 -36.26 22.75
C GLY A 137 -26.70 -34.75 22.83
N ALA A 138 -27.87 -34.27 22.39
CA ALA A 138 -28.22 -32.86 22.33
C ALA A 138 -27.80 -32.14 23.63
N THR A 139 -26.75 -31.32 23.55
CA THR A 139 -26.25 -30.54 24.68
C THR A 139 -27.29 -29.46 24.97
N GLN A 140 -28.08 -29.68 26.00
CA GLN A 140 -29.07 -28.72 26.45
C GLN A 140 -28.33 -27.54 27.10
N LEU A 141 -28.17 -26.45 26.37
CA LEU A 141 -27.64 -25.18 26.87
C LEU A 141 -28.54 -24.69 28.01
N ARG A 142 -28.11 -24.90 29.26
CA ARG A 142 -28.68 -24.21 30.42
C ARG A 142 -28.06 -22.82 30.50
N LEU A 143 -28.87 -21.80 30.22
CA LEU A 143 -28.53 -20.41 30.52
C LEU A 143 -28.61 -20.21 32.05
N PRO A 144 -27.59 -19.61 32.69
CA PRO A 144 -27.66 -19.29 34.11
C PRO A 144 -28.52 -18.03 34.34
N GLY A 145 -29.57 -18.16 35.17
CA GLY A 145 -30.29 -17.04 35.77
C GLY A 145 -31.55 -16.58 35.04
N LEU A 146 -32.65 -17.31 35.25
CA LEU A 146 -34.04 -16.83 35.31
C LEU A 146 -34.78 -17.68 36.35
#